data_AF-A0A2R7NY30-F1
#
_entry.id   AF-A0A2R7NY30-F1
#
_cell.length_a   1.000
_cell.length_b   1.000
_cell.length_c   1.000
_cell.angle_alpha   90.00
_cell.angle_beta   90.00
_cell.angle_gamma   90.00
#
_symmetry.space_group_name_H-M   'P 1'
#
loop_
_entity.id
_entity.type
_entity.pdbx_description
1 polymer ?
#
loop_
_entity_poly.entity_id
_entity_poly.type
_entity_poly.pdbx_seq_one_letter_code
_entity_poly.pdbx_strand_id
1 'polypeptide(L)'
;MIGNRLLDQSLRFKESTINGKLTLNLEKSASVLRLALDKAGVVANVKAETAAIIDVSGSFEHEHEEGTTSLLLERLVPYCVVLDPDRKMDVFTFSSGEPSAHYVGSVTPEDAQGYVTRNIVE
;
A
#
# COMPACT_ATOMS: atom_id res chain seq x y z
N MET A 1 -3.57 18.43 57.79
CA MET A 1 -4.59 17.75 56.97
C MET A 1 -4.04 17.60 55.55
N ILE A 2 -3.46 16.44 55.27
CA ILE A 2 -2.90 16.07 53.96
C ILE A 2 -3.76 14.90 53.50
N GLY A 3 -4.58 15.09 52.48
CA GLY A 3 -5.49 14.04 52.04
C GLY A 3 -6.52 14.54 51.04
N ASN A 4 -6.07 14.79 49.81
CA ASN A 4 -6.88 14.51 48.60
C ASN A 4 -6.14 14.68 47.25
N ARG A 5 -4.81 14.58 47.22
CA ARG A 5 -4.03 14.80 45.98
C ARG A 5 -3.58 13.54 45.24
N LEU A 6 -4.07 12.36 45.65
CA LEU A 6 -3.68 11.07 45.07
C LEU A 6 -4.82 10.33 44.34
N LEU A 7 -6.06 10.84 44.35
CA LEU A 7 -7.20 10.21 43.66
C LEU A 7 -7.52 10.81 42.28
N ASP A 8 -6.96 11.98 41.93
CA ASP A 8 -7.17 12.62 40.61
C ASP A 8 -6.16 12.16 39.54
N GLN A 9 -5.09 11.46 39.94
CA GLN A 9 -4.10 10.94 39.00
C GLN A 9 -4.37 9.49 38.55
N SER A 10 -5.22 8.73 39.26
CA SER A 10 -5.60 7.37 38.82
C SER A 10 -6.81 7.33 37.87
N LEU A 11 -7.47 8.47 37.61
CA LEU A 11 -8.62 8.59 36.70
C LEU A 11 -8.27 9.28 35.35
N ARG A 12 -6.99 9.58 35.12
CA ARG A 12 -6.47 10.14 33.85
C ARG A 12 -5.64 9.17 33.02
N PHE A 13 -5.67 7.88 33.33
CA PHE A 13 -5.56 6.89 32.28
C PHE A 13 -6.96 6.73 31.70
N LYS A 14 -7.38 7.72 30.89
CA LYS A 14 -8.35 7.44 29.85
C LYS A 14 -7.78 6.25 29.10
N GLU A 15 -8.50 5.14 29.13
CA GLU A 15 -8.46 4.15 28.08
C GLU A 15 -8.54 4.93 26.76
N SER A 16 -7.37 5.26 26.21
CA SER A 16 -7.25 5.56 24.81
C SER A 16 -7.51 4.23 24.15
N THR A 17 -8.78 3.92 23.94
CA THR A 17 -9.22 2.88 23.03
C THR A 17 -8.36 3.03 21.79
N ILE A 18 -7.41 2.12 21.60
CA ILE A 18 -6.66 2.03 20.37
C ILE A 18 -7.64 1.42 19.36
N ASN A 19 -8.63 2.20 18.95
CA ASN A 19 -9.33 2.05 17.68
C ASN A 19 -8.49 2.67 16.57
N GLY A 20 -7.16 2.57 16.68
CA GLY A 20 -6.25 2.87 15.61
C GLY A 20 -6.32 1.70 14.65
N LYS A 21 -7.14 1.83 13.60
CA LYS A 21 -7.04 0.96 12.41
C LYS A 21 -5.56 0.86 12.06
N LEU A 22 -4.99 -0.36 12.03
CA LEU A 22 -3.60 -0.53 11.60
C LEU A 22 -3.48 0.05 10.19
N THR A 23 -2.74 1.15 10.05
CA THR A 23 -2.46 1.77 8.76
C THR A 23 -1.13 1.22 8.23
N LEU A 24 -1.09 0.92 6.94
CA LEU A 24 0.13 0.52 6.28
C LEU A 24 1.11 1.69 6.30
N ASN A 25 2.35 1.44 6.74
CA ASN A 25 3.42 2.43 6.66
C ASN A 25 4.33 2.07 5.50
N LEU A 26 4.21 2.80 4.39
CA LEU A 26 4.93 2.51 3.15
C LEU A 26 6.44 2.77 3.28
N GLU A 27 6.86 3.79 4.04
CA GLU A 27 8.27 4.09 4.29
C GLU A 27 8.97 2.96 5.05
N LYS A 28 8.33 2.49 6.13
CA LYS A 28 8.82 1.34 6.90
C LYS A 28 8.85 0.08 6.03
N SER A 29 7.83 -0.13 5.21
CA SER A 29 7.75 -1.29 4.32
C SER A 29 8.86 -1.27 3.27
N ALA A 30 9.16 -0.11 2.67
CA ALA A 30 10.27 0.07 1.74
C ALA A 30 11.63 -0.19 2.41
N SER A 31 11.83 0.30 3.63
CA SER A 31 13.05 0.05 4.40
C SER A 31 13.25 -1.44 4.72
N VAL A 32 12.17 -2.13 5.09
CA VAL A 32 12.20 -3.59 5.33
C VAL A 32 12.46 -4.36 4.04
N LEU A 33 11.85 -3.96 2.92
CA LEU A 33 12.11 -4.57 1.61
C LEU A 33 13.58 -4.41 1.20
N ARG A 34 14.15 -3.20 1.32
CA ARG A 34 15.57 -2.96 1.03
C ARG A 34 16.47 -3.86 1.87
N LEU A 35 16.22 -3.96 3.18
CA LEU A 35 16.96 -4.85 4.07
C LEU A 35 16.86 -6.32 3.65
N ALA A 36 15.68 -6.78 3.23
CA ALA A 36 15.48 -8.14 2.75
C ALA A 36 16.26 -8.42 1.45
N LEU A 37 16.24 -7.46 0.52
CA LEU A 37 17.00 -7.52 -0.72
C LEU A 37 18.53 -7.53 -0.47
N ASP A 38 19.00 -6.71 0.47
CA ASP A 38 20.42 -6.68 0.87
C ASP A 38 20.86 -8.04 1.43
N LYS A 39 20.03 -8.65 2.30
CA LYS A 39 20.27 -10.00 2.82
C LYS A 39 20.28 -11.08 1.73
N ALA A 40 19.53 -10.87 0.66
CA ALA A 40 19.52 -11.74 -0.51
C ALA A 40 20.69 -11.48 -1.48
N GLY A 41 21.56 -10.49 -1.19
CA GLY A 41 22.71 -10.15 -2.05
C GLY A 41 22.35 -9.26 -3.24
N VAL A 42 21.15 -8.68 -3.29
CA VAL A 42 20.76 -7.72 -4.33
C VAL A 42 21.42 -6.38 -4.03
N VAL A 43 22.34 -5.94 -4.88
CA VAL A 43 23.07 -4.68 -4.68
C VAL A 43 22.17 -3.46 -4.85
N ALA A 44 22.47 -2.37 -4.14
CA ALA A 44 21.60 -1.19 -4.04
C ALA A 44 21.41 -0.41 -5.37
N ASN A 45 22.29 -0.63 -6.34
CA ASN A 45 22.22 0.00 -7.66
C ASN A 45 21.42 -0.83 -8.69
N VAL A 46 20.88 -2.00 -8.31
CA VAL A 46 19.88 -2.68 -9.17
C VAL A 46 18.68 -1.76 -9.32
N LYS A 47 18.29 -1.53 -10.58
CA LYS A 47 17.11 -0.79 -10.97
C LYS A 47 16.19 -1.68 -11.80
N ALA A 48 14.89 -1.56 -11.57
CA ALA A 48 13.88 -2.27 -12.31
C ALA A 48 12.64 -1.38 -12.43
N GLU A 49 12.15 -1.22 -13.66
CA GLU A 49 10.84 -0.61 -13.90
C GLU A 49 9.76 -1.56 -13.37
N THR A 50 8.77 -1.01 -12.69
CA THR A 50 7.73 -1.78 -12.01
C THR A 50 6.36 -1.54 -12.63
N ALA A 51 5.59 -2.62 -12.81
CA ALA A 51 4.22 -2.55 -13.31
C ALA A 51 3.29 -3.54 -12.60
N ALA A 52 2.04 -3.13 -12.39
CA ALA A 52 0.92 -3.97 -11.98
C ALA A 52 0.02 -4.23 -13.18
N ILE A 53 -0.21 -5.50 -13.49
CA ILE A 53 -1.06 -5.95 -14.58
C ILE A 53 -2.32 -6.55 -13.97
N ILE A 54 -3.46 -5.86 -14.10
CA ILE A 54 -4.70 -6.15 -13.36
C ILE A 54 -5.72 -6.80 -14.29
N ASP A 55 -6.22 -7.97 -13.89
CA ASP A 55 -7.30 -8.67 -14.58
C ASP A 55 -8.65 -8.02 -14.25
N VAL A 56 -9.37 -7.55 -15.28
CA VAL A 56 -10.71 -6.95 -15.20
C VAL A 56 -11.74 -7.74 -16.03
N SER A 57 -11.52 -9.03 -16.25
CA SER A 57 -12.42 -9.94 -16.98
C SER A 57 -13.73 -10.28 -16.25
N GLY A 58 -13.98 -9.69 -15.07
CA GLY A 58 -15.15 -9.92 -14.24
C GLY A 58 -14.95 -10.98 -13.14
N SER A 59 -13.92 -11.82 -13.23
CA SER A 59 -13.61 -12.85 -12.22
C SER A 59 -13.24 -12.28 -10.85
N PHE A 60 -12.81 -11.01 -10.81
CA PHE A 60 -12.38 -10.27 -9.61
C PHE A 60 -13.18 -8.99 -9.36
N GLU A 61 -14.35 -8.82 -9.99
CA GLU A 61 -15.16 -7.60 -9.90
C GLU A 61 -15.45 -7.20 -8.45
N HIS A 62 -15.87 -8.16 -7.63
CA HIS A 62 -16.18 -7.92 -6.23
C HIS A 62 -14.94 -7.49 -5.42
N GLU A 63 -13.79 -8.11 -5.65
CA GLU A 63 -12.54 -7.75 -4.98
C GLU A 63 -12.04 -6.35 -5.35
N HIS A 64 -12.31 -5.93 -6.59
CA HIS A 64 -12.03 -4.57 -7.05
C HIS A 64 -12.92 -3.57 -6.34
N GLU A 65 -14.24 -3.80 -6.34
CA GLU A 65 -15.25 -2.94 -5.71
C GLU A 65 -15.07 -2.81 -4.18
N GLU A 66 -14.84 -3.92 -3.49
CA GLU A 66 -14.62 -3.92 -2.03
C GLU A 66 -13.25 -3.34 -1.63
N GLY A 67 -12.37 -3.08 -2.60
CA GLY A 67 -11.06 -2.47 -2.38
C GLY A 67 -9.97 -3.46 -1.94
N THR A 68 -10.23 -4.77 -1.98
CA THR A 68 -9.23 -5.81 -1.71
C THR A 68 -8.05 -5.69 -2.68
N THR A 69 -8.32 -5.53 -3.98
CA THR A 69 -7.27 -5.34 -4.99
C THR A 69 -6.49 -4.05 -4.76
N SER A 70 -7.17 -2.95 -4.38
CA SER A 70 -6.49 -1.70 -4.01
C SER A 70 -5.52 -1.90 -2.84
N LEU A 71 -5.95 -2.63 -1.82
CA LEU A 71 -5.14 -2.89 -0.64
C LEU A 71 -3.91 -3.77 -0.98
N LEU A 72 -4.05 -4.71 -1.91
CA LEU A 72 -2.93 -5.50 -2.41
C LEU A 72 -1.94 -4.63 -3.21
N LEU A 73 -2.44 -3.79 -4.12
CA LEU A 73 -1.61 -2.85 -4.88
C LEU A 73 -0.83 -1.92 -3.95
N GLU A 74 -1.47 -1.36 -2.92
CA GLU A 74 -0.83 -0.51 -1.90
C GLU A 74 0.34 -1.22 -1.20
N ARG A 75 0.23 -2.53 -0.94
CA ARG A 75 1.30 -3.33 -0.33
C ARG A 75 2.47 -3.62 -1.27
N LEU A 76 2.28 -3.47 -2.58
CA LEU A 76 3.32 -3.66 -3.59
C LEU A 76 4.08 -2.37 -3.93
N VAL A 77 3.52 -1.19 -3.62
CA VAL A 77 4.18 0.11 -3.81
C VAL A 77 5.60 0.22 -3.23
N PRO A 78 5.95 -0.41 -2.08
CA PRO A 78 7.33 -0.41 -1.61
C PRO A 78 8.36 -0.90 -2.64
N TYR A 79 7.97 -1.76 -3.59
CA TYR A 79 8.86 -2.21 -4.67
C TYR A 79 9.25 -1.06 -5.60
N CYS A 80 8.31 -0.21 -6.04
CA CYS A 80 8.66 0.93 -6.90
C CYS A 80 9.53 1.96 -6.16
N VAL A 81 9.25 2.19 -4.88
CA VAL A 81 10.03 3.11 -4.03
C VAL A 81 11.50 2.70 -3.93
N VAL A 82 11.77 1.39 -3.93
CA VAL A 82 13.11 0.81 -3.73
C VAL A 82 13.84 0.56 -5.05
N LEU A 83 13.14 0.04 -6.06
CA LEU A 83 13.75 -0.50 -7.29
C LEU A 83 13.58 0.43 -8.49
N ASP A 84 12.45 1.14 -8.57
CA ASP A 84 12.11 1.94 -9.74
C ASP A 84 12.88 3.27 -9.73
N PRO A 85 13.59 3.64 -10.82
CA PRO A 85 14.24 4.93 -10.94
C PRO A 85 13.33 6.13 -10.72
N ASP A 86 12.07 6.08 -11.19
CA ASP A 86 11.13 7.20 -11.09
C ASP A 86 10.21 7.11 -9.86
N ARG A 87 10.29 5.97 -9.15
CA ARG A 87 9.58 5.62 -7.92
C ARG A 87 8.07 5.45 -8.09
N LYS A 88 7.63 5.10 -9.29
CA LYS A 88 6.24 4.83 -9.62
C LYS A 88 6.07 3.41 -10.12
N MET A 89 4.85 2.89 -10.00
CA MET A 89 4.48 1.61 -10.57
C MET A 89 3.42 1.84 -11.63
N ASP A 90 3.72 1.48 -12.87
CA ASP A 90 2.76 1.58 -13.97
C ASP A 90 1.62 0.59 -13.77
N VAL A 91 0.41 0.97 -14.16
CA VAL A 91 -0.79 0.16 -14.01
C VAL A 91 -1.40 -0.08 -15.37
N PHE A 92 -1.53 -1.37 -15.71
CA PHE A 92 -2.23 -1.83 -16.89
C PHE A 92 -3.38 -2.73 -16.47
N THR A 93 -4.41 -2.76 -17.29
CA THR A 93 -5.60 -3.58 -17.11
C THR A 93 -5.86 -4.39 -18.37
N PHE A 94 -6.41 -5.59 -18.24
CA PHE A 94 -6.78 -6.45 -19.37
C PHE A 94 -8.02 -7.28 -19.03
N SER A 95 -8.80 -7.69 -20.03
CA SER A 95 -10.01 -8.51 -19.82
C SER A 95 -10.15 -9.67 -20.79
N SER A 96 -9.82 -9.47 -22.07
CA SER A 96 -9.93 -10.49 -23.12
C SER A 96 -8.87 -10.28 -24.21
N GLY A 97 -7.75 -10.99 -24.06
CA GLY A 97 -6.65 -10.96 -25.01
C GLY A 97 -5.94 -9.60 -25.12
N GLU A 98 -4.95 -9.55 -26.01
CA GLU A 98 -4.08 -8.39 -26.23
C GLU A 98 -4.83 -7.06 -26.48
N PRO A 99 -5.91 -7.00 -27.28
CA PRO A 99 -6.57 -5.71 -27.59
C PRO A 99 -7.27 -5.05 -26.40
N SER A 100 -7.52 -5.80 -25.33
CA SER A 100 -8.14 -5.28 -24.10
C SER A 100 -7.12 -4.68 -23.13
N ALA A 101 -5.82 -4.88 -23.39
CA ALA A 101 -4.76 -4.35 -22.56
C ALA A 101 -4.69 -2.83 -22.70
N HIS A 102 -4.87 -2.10 -21.61
CA HIS A 102 -4.81 -0.64 -21.60
C HIS A 102 -3.98 -0.13 -20.42
N TYR A 103 -3.26 0.97 -20.67
CA TYR A 103 -2.56 1.70 -19.63
C TYR A 103 -3.57 2.58 -18.88
N VAL A 104 -3.63 2.42 -17.57
CA VAL A 104 -4.52 3.18 -16.69
C VAL A 104 -3.82 4.46 -16.19
N GLY A 105 -2.55 4.33 -15.83
CA GLY A 105 -1.79 5.38 -15.17
C GLY A 105 -0.67 4.77 -14.33
N SER A 106 -0.09 5.57 -13.44
CA SER A 106 0.94 5.13 -12.50
C SER A 106 0.46 5.33 -11.06
N VAL A 107 0.88 4.46 -10.14
CA VAL A 107 0.67 4.61 -8.70
C VAL A 107 1.96 5.05 -8.00
N THR A 108 1.84 5.96 -7.04
CA THR A 108 2.91 6.44 -6.17
C THR A 108 2.53 6.24 -4.70
N PRO A 109 3.48 6.35 -3.75
CA PRO A 109 3.16 6.26 -2.32
C PRO A 109 2.08 7.22 -1.85
N GLU A 110 1.97 8.38 -2.49
CA GLU A 110 1.04 9.45 -2.14
C GLU A 110 -0.40 9.16 -2.57
N ASP A 111 -0.59 8.39 -3.66
CA ASP A 111 -1.90 8.11 -4.24
C ASP A 111 -2.29 6.62 -4.23
N ALA A 112 -1.49 5.76 -3.59
CA ALA A 112 -1.70 4.32 -3.57
C ALA A 112 -2.99 3.85 -2.89
N GLN A 113 -3.37 4.49 -1.79
CA GLN A 113 -4.53 4.07 -1.00
C GLN A 113 -5.77 4.12 -1.89
N GLY A 114 -6.49 3.00 -2.09
CA GLY A 114 -7.73 2.97 -2.86
C GLY A 114 -7.56 3.25 -4.36
N TYR A 115 -6.38 3.01 -4.94
CA TYR A 115 -6.11 3.34 -6.34
C TYR A 115 -7.04 2.59 -7.32
N VAL A 116 -7.27 1.29 -7.13
CA VAL A 116 -8.10 0.48 -8.05
C VAL A 116 -9.55 0.94 -8.02
N THR A 117 -10.10 1.18 -6.82
CA THR A 117 -11.50 1.64 -6.69
C THR A 117 -11.73 3.03 -7.28
N ARG A 118 -10.70 3.88 -7.35
CA ARG A 118 -10.82 5.23 -7.95
C ARG A 118 -10.64 5.28 -9.46
N ASN A 119 -9.82 4.38 -10.02
CA ASN A 119 -9.32 4.52 -11.38
C ASN A 119 -9.74 3.38 -12.32
N ILE A 120 -10.23 2.25 -11.79
CA ILE A 120 -10.53 1.04 -12.56
C ILE A 120 -11.99 0.62 -12.41
N VAL A 121 -12.54 0.67 -11.19
CA VAL A 121 -13.97 0.41 -10.95
C VAL A 121 -14.80 1.58 -11.47
N GLU A 122 -15.96 1.29 -12.07
CA GLU A 122 -16.94 2.26 -12.56
C GLU A 122 -17.83 2.85 -11.45
#